data_AF-A0A177ET87-F1
#
_entry.id   AF-A0A177ET87-F1
#
_cell.length_a   1.000
_cell.length_b   1.000
_cell.length_c   1.000
_cell.angle_alpha   90.00
_cell.angle_beta   90.00
_cell.angle_gamma   90.00
#
_symmetry.space_group_name_H-M   'P 1'
#
loop_
_entity.id
_entity.type
_entity.pdbx_description
1 polymer ?
#
loop_
_entity_poly.entity_id
_entity_poly.type
_entity_poly.pdbx_seq_one_letter_code
_entity_poly.pdbx_strand_id
1 'polypeptide(L)'
;MCYYARTDFACGDWRWGNMKQRCPRQPRIGETCGAKLVDTENLSKSDEDCKNCQEMAVKKRRLQKEKDNLTRWRTEGDRFTASIAKAEDEVARLQKQIDELNARRPSMMFRARANWGVENLARRPQ
;
A
#
# COMPACT_ATOMS: atom_id res chain seq x y z
N MET A 1 9.18 -6.78 -24.50
CA MET A 1 8.59 -6.03 -23.38
C MET A 1 9.72 -5.47 -22.51
N CYS A 2 9.46 -4.55 -21.57
CA CYS A 2 10.51 -4.05 -20.67
C CYS A 2 10.49 -4.88 -19.38
N TYR A 3 11.65 -5.41 -18.98
CA TYR A 3 11.79 -6.26 -17.80
C TYR A 3 12.54 -5.52 -16.69
N TYR A 4 12.05 -5.66 -15.47
CA TYR A 4 12.55 -4.99 -14.28
C TYR A 4 12.85 -6.02 -13.19
N ALA A 5 13.90 -5.74 -12.41
CA ALA A 5 14.13 -6.45 -11.17
C ALA A 5 12.94 -6.23 -10.22
N ARG A 6 12.66 -7.22 -9.37
CA ARG A 6 11.61 -7.16 -8.36
C ARG A 6 12.11 -7.72 -7.03
N THR A 7 11.76 -7.05 -5.94
CA THR A 7 11.95 -7.59 -4.59
C THR A 7 10.60 -7.84 -3.96
N ASP A 8 10.32 -9.09 -3.60
CA ASP A 8 9.10 -9.52 -2.93
C ASP A 8 9.34 -9.53 -1.41
N PHE A 9 8.45 -8.89 -0.66
CA PHE A 9 8.50 -8.80 0.80
C PHE A 9 7.62 -9.88 1.43
N ALA A 10 7.90 -10.24 2.69
CA ALA A 10 7.12 -11.23 3.46
C ALA A 10 5.60 -10.93 3.50
N CYS A 11 5.22 -9.66 3.49
CA CYS A 11 3.82 -9.23 3.47
C CYS A 11 3.08 -9.45 2.13
N GLY A 12 3.75 -9.98 1.10
CA GLY A 12 3.18 -10.23 -0.23
C GLY A 12 3.14 -9.02 -1.16
N ASP A 13 3.62 -7.86 -0.72
CA ASP A 13 3.91 -6.73 -1.61
C ASP A 13 5.31 -6.86 -2.21
N TRP A 14 5.57 -6.03 -3.22
CA TRP A 14 6.88 -5.97 -3.88
C TRP A 14 7.27 -4.53 -4.21
N ARG A 15 8.56 -4.32 -4.44
CA ARG A 15 9.08 -3.10 -5.06
C ARG A 15 9.72 -3.41 -6.41
N TRP A 16 9.57 -2.48 -7.34
CA TRP A 16 10.30 -2.52 -8.61
C TRP A 16 11.72 -2.00 -8.39
N GLY A 17 12.70 -2.75 -8.88
CA GLY A 17 14.10 -2.35 -8.95
C GLY A 17 14.45 -1.78 -10.32
N ASN A 18 15.75 -1.85 -10.65
CA ASN A 18 16.28 -1.34 -11.92
C ASN A 18 15.73 -2.11 -13.12
N MET A 19 15.63 -1.42 -14.25
CA MET A 19 15.33 -2.05 -15.53
C MET A 19 16.51 -2.94 -15.96
N LYS A 20 16.21 -4.17 -16.36
CA LYS A 20 17.20 -5.18 -16.76
C LYS A 20 17.24 -5.36 -18.27
N GLN A 21 16.06 -5.33 -18.90
CA GLN A 21 15.95 -5.41 -20.36
C GLN A 21 14.97 -4.36 -20.87
N ARG A 22 15.45 -3.54 -21.82
CA ARG A 22 14.62 -2.56 -22.54
C ARG A 22 14.00 -3.22 -23.77
N CYS A 23 12.77 -2.85 -24.11
CA CYS A 23 12.15 -3.34 -25.34
C CYS A 23 12.70 -2.60 -26.58
N PRO A 24 12.86 -3.28 -27.74
CA PRO A 24 13.35 -2.64 -28.97
C PRO A 24 12.42 -1.52 -29.49
N ARG A 25 11.14 -1.56 -29.10
CA ARG A 25 10.10 -0.62 -29.56
C ARG A 25 10.24 0.81 -28.99
N GLN A 26 11.02 1.00 -27.92
CA GLN A 26 11.24 2.30 -27.28
C GLN A 26 12.74 2.54 -27.14
N PRO A 27 13.44 2.86 -28.26
CA PRO A 27 14.89 2.95 -28.29
C PRO A 27 15.42 4.21 -27.62
N ARG A 28 14.60 5.25 -27.44
CA ARG A 28 15.02 6.50 -26.81
C ARG A 28 15.16 6.37 -25.30
N ILE A 29 16.23 6.95 -24.78
CA ILE A 29 16.45 7.13 -23.34
C ILE A 29 15.41 8.14 -22.83
N GLY A 30 14.61 7.74 -21.85
CA GLY A 30 13.50 8.56 -21.28
C GLY A 30 12.11 8.03 -21.61
N GLU A 31 11.95 7.29 -22.70
CA GLU A 31 10.70 6.59 -23.02
C GLU A 31 10.68 5.22 -22.31
N THR A 32 9.60 4.94 -21.57
CA THR A 32 9.38 3.61 -20.95
C THR A 32 8.07 3.05 -21.44
N CYS A 33 8.04 1.75 -21.71
CA CYS A 33 6.79 1.10 -22.04
C CYS A 33 5.89 1.08 -20.78
N GLY A 34 4.58 1.33 -20.95
CA GLY A 34 3.64 1.35 -19.81
C GLY A 34 3.47 0.00 -19.10
N ALA A 35 3.87 -1.10 -19.76
CA ALA A 35 3.84 -2.45 -19.21
C ALA A 35 5.20 -2.80 -18.59
N LYS A 36 5.24 -2.91 -17.26
CA LYS A 36 6.40 -3.44 -16.51
C LYS A 36 6.26 -4.94 -16.33
N LEU A 37 7.23 -5.70 -16.81
CA LEU A 37 7.32 -7.14 -16.55
C LEU A 37 8.42 -7.44 -15.55
N VAL A 38 8.25 -8.57 -14.87
CA VAL A 38 9.25 -9.09 -13.93
C VAL A 38 10.32 -9.82 -14.71
N ASP A 39 11.57 -9.48 -14.44
CA ASP A 39 12.71 -10.29 -14.82
C ASP A 39 12.82 -11.47 -13.85
N THR A 40 12.62 -12.69 -14.35
CA THR A 40 12.62 -13.93 -13.55
C THR A 40 14.00 -14.25 -12.97
N GLU A 41 15.09 -13.78 -13.58
CA GLU A 41 16.46 -13.98 -13.09
C GLU A 41 16.83 -12.96 -12.02
N ASN A 42 16.14 -11.81 -11.98
CA ASN A 42 16.40 -10.71 -11.04
C ASN A 42 15.25 -10.54 -10.02
N LEU A 43 14.72 -11.66 -9.54
CA LEU A 43 13.74 -11.73 -8.47
C LEU A 43 14.44 -11.98 -7.12
N SER A 44 14.31 -11.05 -6.19
CA SER A 44 14.80 -11.20 -4.81
C SER A 44 13.63 -11.35 -3.84
N LYS A 45 13.87 -12.03 -2.72
CA LYS A 45 12.95 -12.09 -1.58
C LYS A 45 13.57 -11.39 -0.39
N SER A 46 12.74 -10.72 0.39
CA SER A 46 13.14 -10.05 1.63
C SER A 46 12.16 -10.44 2.73
N ASP A 47 12.71 -10.88 3.86
CA ASP A 47 11.93 -11.18 5.07
C ASP A 47 11.53 -9.91 5.84
N GLU A 48 11.97 -8.74 5.37
CA GLU A 48 11.63 -7.47 5.98
C GLU A 48 10.20 -7.03 5.64
N ASP A 49 9.63 -6.25 6.56
CA ASP A 49 8.41 -5.52 6.28
C ASP A 49 8.64 -4.49 5.18
N CYS A 50 7.72 -4.42 4.22
CA CYS A 50 7.77 -3.36 3.21
C CYS A 50 7.56 -1.99 3.85
N LYS A 51 8.01 -0.92 3.18
CA LYS A 51 7.87 0.46 3.68
C LYS A 51 6.43 0.83 4.07
N ASN A 52 5.43 0.38 3.29
CA ASN A 52 4.03 0.60 3.64
C ASN A 52 3.64 -0.09 4.96
N CYS A 53 4.05 -1.36 5.17
CA CYS A 53 3.83 -2.06 6.44
C CYS A 53 4.47 -1.33 7.62
N GLN A 54 5.72 -0.87 7.45
CA GLN A 54 6.45 -0.14 8.49
C GLN A 54 5.71 1.16 8.87
N GLU A 55 5.31 1.96 7.88
CA GLU A 55 4.55 3.20 8.11
C GLU A 55 3.18 2.94 8.74
N MET A 56 2.47 1.92 8.27
CA MET A 56 1.19 1.49 8.85
C MET A 56 1.35 1.04 10.30
N ALA A 57 2.41 0.29 10.64
CA ALA A 57 2.66 -0.18 12.00
C ALA A 57 2.82 0.99 12.97
N VAL A 58 3.56 2.03 12.59
CA VAL A 58 3.69 3.26 13.39
C VAL A 58 2.33 3.91 13.62
N LYS A 59 1.51 4.07 12.56
CA LYS A 59 0.18 4.68 12.67
C LYS A 59 -0.78 3.84 13.50
N LYS A 60 -0.75 2.51 13.37
CA LYS A 60 -1.56 1.58 14.16
C LYS A 60 -1.21 1.66 15.65
N ARG A 61 0.09 1.74 16.00
CA ARG A 61 0.51 1.94 17.41
C ARG A 61 -0.01 3.26 17.96
N ARG A 62 0.08 4.35 17.19
CA ARG A 62 -0.45 5.66 17.60
C ARG A 62 -1.98 5.64 17.73
N LEU A 63 -2.68 5.00 16.80
CA LEU A 63 -4.13 4.82 16.84
C LEU A 63 -4.56 4.08 18.10
N GLN A 64 -3.86 3.00 18.45
CA GLN A 64 -4.16 2.24 19.66
C GLN A 64 -3.99 3.11 20.91
N LYS A 65 -2.88 3.85 21.00
CA LYS A 65 -2.64 4.78 22.12
C LYS A 65 -3.77 5.81 22.29
N GLU A 66 -4.26 6.40 21.20
CA GLU A 66 -5.37 7.36 21.30
C GLU A 66 -6.69 6.69 21.69
N LYS A 67 -6.95 5.46 21.23
CA LYS A 67 -8.12 4.68 21.67
C LYS A 67 -8.05 4.35 23.17
N ASP A 68 -6.87 4.02 23.68
CA ASP A 68 -6.66 3.75 25.10
C ASP A 68 -6.86 5.03 25.93
N ASN A 69 -6.34 6.18 25.45
CA ASN A 69 -6.58 7.48 26.07
C ASN A 69 -8.07 7.82 26.13
N LEU A 70 -8.80 7.65 25.02
CA LEU A 70 -10.24 7.90 24.95
C LEU A 70 -11.02 7.02 25.91
N THR A 71 -10.68 5.74 25.97
CA THR A 71 -11.32 4.78 26.88
C THR A 71 -11.15 5.23 28.33
N ARG A 72 -9.93 5.60 28.73
CA ARG A 72 -9.64 6.10 30.07
C ARG A 72 -10.39 7.41 30.35
N TRP A 73 -10.24 8.42 29.50
CA TRP A 73 -10.81 9.74 29.76
C TRP A 73 -12.33 9.75 29.79
N ARG A 74 -13.00 8.92 28.98
CA ARG A 74 -14.46 8.77 29.03
C ARG A 74 -14.96 8.19 30.35
N THR A 75 -14.16 7.39 31.05
CA THR A 75 -14.52 6.88 32.39
C THR A 75 -14.29 7.89 33.52
N GLU A 76 -13.46 8.92 33.30
CA GLU A 76 -13.09 9.91 34.31
C GLU A 76 -13.99 11.16 34.33
N GLY A 77 -15.08 11.14 33.54
CA GLY A 77 -16.10 12.19 33.45
C GLY A 77 -15.73 13.39 32.57
N ASP A 78 -16.41 14.52 32.77
CA ASP A 78 -16.35 15.70 31.88
C ASP A 78 -15.04 16.51 31.96
N ARG A 79 -14.06 16.08 32.75
CA ARG A 79 -12.77 16.80 32.91
C ARG A 79 -11.94 16.82 31.63
N PHE A 80 -12.18 15.89 30.71
CA PHE A 80 -11.36 15.71 29.52
C PHE A 80 -12.09 16.00 28.21
N THR A 81 -13.24 16.67 28.21
CA THR A 81 -14.07 16.89 27.01
C THR A 81 -13.29 17.43 25.81
N ALA A 82 -12.45 18.46 26.01
CA ALA A 82 -11.63 19.00 24.92
C ALA A 82 -10.52 18.04 24.45
N SER A 83 -9.95 17.25 25.35
CA SER A 83 -8.93 16.24 25.02
C SER A 83 -9.54 15.04 24.30
N ILE A 84 -10.75 14.65 24.67
CA ILE A 84 -11.55 13.61 24.03
C ILE A 84 -11.84 14.02 22.59
N ALA A 85 -12.38 15.22 22.35
CA ALA A 85 -12.65 15.70 20.99
C ALA A 85 -11.39 15.68 20.09
N LYS A 86 -10.26 16.17 20.61
CA LYS A 86 -8.99 16.13 19.86
C LYS A 86 -8.50 14.71 19.56
N ALA A 87 -8.64 13.79 20.51
CA ALA A 87 -8.24 12.40 20.32
C ALA A 87 -9.17 11.67 19.33
N GLU A 88 -10.46 12.00 19.30
CA GLU A 88 -11.41 11.48 18.30
C GLU A 88 -11.04 11.93 16.89
N ASP A 89 -10.74 13.21 16.70
CA ASP A 89 -10.26 13.75 15.42
C ASP A 89 -8.96 13.07 14.96
N GLU A 90 -8.02 12.88 15.89
CA GLU A 90 -6.76 12.20 15.61
C GLU A 90 -6.96 10.73 15.24
N VAL A 91 -7.87 10.02 15.93
CA VAL A 91 -8.26 8.64 15.61
C VAL A 91 -8.82 8.56 14.19
N ALA A 92 -9.76 9.45 13.83
CA ALA A 92 -10.36 9.49 12.49
C ALA A 92 -9.29 9.76 11.42
N ARG A 93 -8.40 10.72 11.68
CA ARG A 93 -7.29 11.06 10.77
C ARG A 93 -6.33 9.89 10.59
N LEU A 94 -5.93 9.21 11.66
CA LEU A 94 -5.03 8.07 11.61
C LEU A 94 -5.64 6.90 10.85
N GLN A 95 -6.94 6.62 11.07
CA GLN A 95 -7.65 5.57 10.37
C GLN A 95 -7.66 5.83 8.85
N LYS A 96 -8.03 7.05 8.44
CA LYS A 96 -7.98 7.45 7.02
C LYS A 96 -6.60 7.26 6.40
N GLN A 97 -5.54 7.66 7.11
CA GLN A 97 -4.17 7.47 6.62
C GLN A 97 -3.77 5.99 6.49
N ILE A 98 -4.22 5.14 7.40
CA ILE A 98 -3.99 3.69 7.32
C ILE A 98 -4.71 3.11 6.09
N ASP A 99 -5.94 3.54 5.85
CA ASP A 99 -6.74 3.07 4.72
C ASP A 99 -6.14 3.53 3.38
N GLU A 100 -5.65 4.76 3.30
CA GLU A 100 -4.91 5.27 2.14
C GLU A 100 -3.62 4.49 1.88
N LEU A 101 -2.85 4.16 2.93
CA LEU A 101 -1.65 3.32 2.80
C LEU A 101 -2.00 1.92 2.30
N ASN A 102 -3.11 1.34 2.79
CA ASN A 102 -3.60 0.05 2.32
C ASN A 102 -4.02 0.08 0.84
N ALA A 103 -4.75 1.12 0.42
CA ALA A 103 -5.20 1.26 -0.97
C ALA A 103 -4.04 1.40 -1.97
N ARG A 104 -2.90 1.97 -1.53
CA ARG A 104 -1.69 2.15 -2.34
C ARG A 104 -0.80 0.92 -2.41
N ARG A 105 -1.14 -0.17 -1.71
CA ARG A 105 -0.33 -1.40 -1.73
C ARG A 105 -0.28 -1.98 -3.15
N PRO A 106 0.91 -2.31 -3.70
CA PRO A 106 1.04 -2.91 -5.02
C PRO A 106 0.15 -4.15 -5.21
N SER A 107 0.04 -5.00 -4.21
CA SER A 107 -0.84 -6.17 -4.21
C SER A 107 -2.32 -5.80 -4.36
N MET A 108 -2.78 -4.75 -3.66
CA MET A 108 -4.16 -4.26 -3.75
C MET A 108 -4.47 -3.67 -5.11
N MET A 109 -3.56 -2.83 -5.64
CA MET A 109 -3.72 -2.25 -6.97
C MET A 109 -3.71 -3.32 -8.08
N PHE A 110 -2.85 -4.34 -7.95
CA PHE A 110 -2.79 -5.42 -8.92
C PHE A 110 -4.05 -6.29 -8.88
N ARG A 111 -4.55 -6.62 -7.68
CA ARG A 111 -5.84 -7.32 -7.50
C ARG A 111 -6.99 -6.55 -8.11
N ALA A 112 -7.08 -5.23 -7.86
CA ALA A 112 -8.13 -4.39 -8.44
C ALA A 112 -8.12 -4.41 -9.98
N ARG A 113 -6.93 -4.35 -10.59
CA ARG A 113 -6.77 -4.43 -12.06
C ARG A 113 -7.10 -5.82 -12.60
N ALA A 114 -6.70 -6.88 -11.91
CA ALA A 114 -7.05 -8.24 -12.28
C ALA A 114 -8.57 -8.44 -12.26
N ASN A 115 -9.24 -7.99 -11.19
CA ASN A 115 -10.70 -8.06 -11.06
C ASN A 115 -11.42 -7.25 -12.16
N TRP A 116 -10.93 -6.06 -12.48
CA TRP A 116 -11.43 -5.28 -13.63
C TRP A 116 -11.28 -6.03 -14.96
N GLY A 117 -10.18 -6.74 -15.16
CA GLY A 117 -9.98 -7.57 -16.36
C GLY A 117 -11.01 -8.69 -16.46
N VAL A 118 -11.27 -9.39 -15.37
CA VAL A 118 -12.27 -10.47 -15.30
C VAL A 118 -13.69 -9.93 -15.54
N GLU A 119 -14.05 -8.83 -14.89
CA GLU A 119 -15.39 -8.25 -15.01
C GLU A 119 -15.68 -7.71 -16.42
N ASN A 120 -14.69 -7.15 -17.10
CA ASN A 120 -14.83 -6.71 -18.49
C ASN A 120 -14.81 -7.86 -19.50
N LEU A 121 -14.12 -8.97 -19.22
CA LEU A 121 -14.21 -10.20 -20.02
C LEU A 121 -15.60 -10.82 -19.92
N ALA A 122 -16.21 -10.80 -18.73
CA ALA A 122 -17.57 -11.30 -18.49
C ALA A 122 -18.67 -10.47 -19.16
N ARG A 123 -18.38 -9.21 -19.56
CA ARG A 123 -19.33 -8.29 -20.22
C ARG A 123 -19.21 -8.23 -21.74
N ARG A 124 -18.36 -9.05 -22.38
CA ARG A 124 -18.30 -9.09 -23.86
C ARG A 124 -19.53 -9.83 -24.41
N PRO A 125 -20.35 -9.21 -25.28
CA PRO A 125 -21.36 -9.95 -26.03
C PRO A 125 -20.66 -10.93 -26.98
N GLN A 126 -21.21 -12.14 -27.09
CA GLN A 126 -20.77 -13.19 -28.00
C GLN A 126 -21.00 -12.80 -29.47
#